data_AF-A0A3A2ZMZ3-F1
#
_entry.id   AF-A0A3A2ZMZ3-F1
#
_cell.length_a   1.000
_cell.length_b   1.000
_cell.length_c   1.000
_cell.angle_alpha   90.00
_cell.angle_beta   90.00
_cell.angle_gamma   90.00
#
_symmetry.space_group_name_H-M   'P 1'
#
loop_
_entity.id
_entity.type
_entity.pdbx_description
1 polymer ?
#
loop_
_entity_poly.entity_id
_entity_poly.type
_entity_poly.pdbx_seq_one_letter_code
_entity_poly.pdbx_strand_id
1 'polypeptide(L)'
;MADHQVLLKWYNSLYSRTVDLVGDYAGDERFILDGDSLLLHVFSDEKLDFYPGFQLLHATYMVEAFLHSLLRRKCNFHVAFFSNNAHLCIPQSAPNTLHSRYRLAREAIIQHLCHNLHRVVPSVGVRLFDGYQSLKFKDYLVSSGAYFFMCHDGALSVRANLNHAEGDLPDSNELSDGQHDRWGDENSMPVSELQSKLGFRCMIHWFICQSYNVALVNTLECRDTKIMAIILEDSAQRAQKLFSTKSPDFENIEDSQSLKEPKEEHTPRQETVSEALSGSKTQLAATEGHTRKNSQEVHLQNLAWNSSRKLLYLTLICRVAITLWQ
;
A
#
# COMPACT_ATOMS: atom_id res chain seq x y z
N MET A 1 -5.07 -15.54 21.15
CA MET A 1 -4.52 -15.51 19.78
C MET A 1 -5.70 -15.54 18.84
N ALA A 2 -5.88 -14.49 18.03
CA ALA A 2 -6.89 -14.47 16.97
C ALA A 2 -6.73 -15.73 16.11
N ASP A 3 -7.83 -16.38 15.75
CA ASP A 3 -7.76 -17.55 14.89
C ASP A 3 -7.23 -17.08 13.52
N HIS A 4 -5.98 -17.43 13.21
CA HIS A 4 -5.32 -17.05 11.95
C HIS A 4 -6.19 -17.47 10.75
N GLN A 5 -6.91 -18.58 10.85
CA GLN A 5 -7.81 -19.04 9.79
C GLN A 5 -8.98 -18.08 9.57
N VAL A 6 -9.50 -17.47 10.63
CA VAL A 6 -10.58 -16.47 10.55
C VAL A 6 -10.10 -15.21 9.83
N LEU A 7 -8.88 -14.74 10.13
CA LEU A 7 -8.28 -13.59 9.42
C LEU A 7 -8.07 -13.90 7.93
N LEU A 8 -7.51 -15.08 7.61
CA LEU A 8 -7.26 -15.48 6.22
C LEU A 8 -8.56 -15.60 5.43
N LYS A 9 -9.58 -16.26 6.00
CA LYS A 9 -10.92 -16.37 5.39
C LYS A 9 -11.56 -15.01 5.15
N TRP A 10 -11.49 -14.12 6.14
CA TRP A 10 -12.00 -12.76 5.98
C TRP A 10 -11.26 -12.01 4.87
N TYR A 11 -9.92 -12.08 4.84
CA TYR A 11 -9.13 -11.40 3.80
C TYR A 11 -9.52 -11.90 2.41
N ASN A 12 -9.68 -13.22 2.23
CA ASN A 12 -10.08 -13.82 0.96
C ASN A 12 -11.53 -13.47 0.55
N SER A 13 -12.36 -12.98 1.49
CA SER A 13 -13.72 -12.52 1.22
C SER A 13 -13.84 -11.02 0.89
N LEU A 14 -12.72 -10.29 0.92
CA LEU A 14 -12.71 -8.86 0.63
C LEU A 14 -13.11 -8.58 -0.82
N TYR A 15 -13.89 -7.51 -1.01
CA TYR A 15 -14.15 -7.02 -2.35
C TYR A 15 -12.85 -6.40 -2.87
N SER A 16 -12.48 -6.74 -4.11
CA SER A 16 -11.29 -6.22 -4.75
C SER A 16 -11.59 -5.77 -6.18
N ARG A 17 -10.93 -4.71 -6.62
CA ARG A 17 -11.00 -4.21 -7.99
C ARG A 17 -9.71 -3.56 -8.43
N THR A 18 -9.35 -3.71 -9.70
CA THR A 18 -8.20 -3.03 -10.31
C THR A 18 -8.64 -1.68 -10.84
N VAL A 19 -7.97 -0.59 -10.43
CA VAL A 19 -8.31 0.78 -10.82
C VAL A 19 -7.05 1.58 -11.15
N ASP A 20 -7.20 2.62 -11.97
CA ASP A 20 -6.15 3.66 -12.12
C ASP A 20 -6.19 4.59 -10.90
N LEU A 21 -5.13 4.56 -10.08
CA LEU A 21 -5.02 5.38 -8.87
C LEU A 21 -5.11 6.87 -9.18
N VAL A 22 -4.57 7.30 -10.32
CA VAL A 22 -4.50 8.72 -10.68
C VAL A 22 -5.75 9.16 -11.44
N GLY A 23 -6.19 8.37 -12.42
CA GLY A 23 -7.33 8.71 -13.26
C GLY A 23 -8.70 8.46 -12.62
N ASP A 24 -8.86 7.31 -11.95
CA ASP A 24 -10.19 6.76 -11.64
C ASP A 24 -10.48 6.70 -10.13
N TYR A 25 -9.46 6.71 -9.27
CA TYR A 25 -9.64 6.42 -7.84
C TYR A 25 -9.31 7.58 -6.89
N ALA A 26 -8.04 8.01 -6.83
CA ALA A 26 -7.57 8.96 -5.83
C ALA A 26 -7.28 10.35 -6.40
N GLY A 27 -6.88 10.46 -7.67
CA GLY A 27 -6.49 11.75 -8.24
C GLY A 27 -5.34 12.39 -7.44
N ASP A 28 -5.61 13.54 -6.83
CA ASP A 28 -4.66 14.31 -6.02
C ASP A 28 -4.78 14.03 -4.50
N GLU A 29 -5.67 13.12 -4.10
CA GLU A 29 -5.88 12.74 -2.70
C GLU A 29 -4.62 12.09 -2.09
N ARG A 30 -4.36 12.41 -0.82
CA ARG A 30 -3.18 11.90 -0.13
C ARG A 30 -3.37 10.43 0.26
N PHE A 31 -2.35 9.60 0.08
CA PHE A 31 -2.31 8.27 0.69
C PHE A 31 -1.06 8.05 1.54
N ILE A 32 -1.10 7.01 2.35
CA ILE A 32 0.06 6.56 3.13
C ILE A 32 0.62 5.29 2.50
N LEU A 33 1.87 5.35 2.05
CA LEU A 33 2.62 4.19 1.60
C LEU A 33 3.30 3.54 2.80
N ASP A 34 3.02 2.26 3.03
CA ASP A 34 3.77 1.46 4.00
C ASP A 34 5.20 1.22 3.49
N GLY A 35 6.17 1.77 4.21
CA GLY A 35 7.58 1.72 3.86
C GLY A 35 8.15 0.31 3.96
N ASP A 36 7.67 -0.51 4.89
CA ASP A 36 8.12 -1.90 5.02
C ASP A 36 7.61 -2.77 3.85
N SER A 37 6.38 -2.52 3.39
CA SER A 37 5.84 -3.09 2.15
C SER A 37 6.62 -2.67 0.90
N LEU A 38 6.98 -1.38 0.79
CA LEU A 38 7.82 -0.88 -0.29
C LEU A 38 9.18 -1.60 -0.32
N LEU A 39 9.82 -1.73 0.84
CA LEU A 39 11.09 -2.42 0.95
C LEU A 39 10.96 -3.90 0.61
N LEU A 40 9.92 -4.59 1.08
CA LEU A 40 9.67 -5.98 0.68
C LEU A 40 9.55 -6.12 -0.84
N HIS A 41 8.79 -5.23 -1.48
CA HIS A 41 8.62 -5.24 -2.93
C HIS A 41 9.97 -5.08 -3.66
N VAL A 42 10.80 -4.13 -3.23
CA VAL A 42 12.13 -3.91 -3.81
C VAL A 42 13.10 -5.05 -3.50
N PHE A 43 13.10 -5.55 -2.27
CA PHE A 43 14.00 -6.61 -1.82
C PHE A 43 13.67 -7.97 -2.43
N SER A 44 12.46 -8.14 -2.95
CA SER A 44 12.03 -9.37 -3.65
C SER A 44 12.32 -9.33 -5.16
N ASP A 45 12.96 -8.27 -5.67
CA ASP A 45 13.37 -8.21 -7.08
C ASP A 45 14.58 -9.11 -7.33
N GLU A 46 14.47 -9.98 -8.35
CA GLU A 46 15.50 -10.97 -8.70
C GLU A 46 16.83 -10.35 -9.12
N LYS A 47 16.83 -9.08 -9.55
CA LYS A 47 18.06 -8.36 -9.93
C LYS A 47 18.80 -7.81 -8.72
N LEU A 48 18.22 -7.87 -7.53
CA LEU A 48 18.85 -7.42 -6.31
C LEU A 48 19.52 -8.59 -5.61
N ASP A 49 20.85 -8.48 -5.44
CA ASP A 49 21.62 -9.50 -4.77
C ASP A 49 22.22 -8.99 -3.44
N PHE A 50 21.76 -9.59 -2.32
CA PHE A 50 22.32 -9.35 -0.99
C PHE A 50 23.36 -10.40 -0.57
N TYR A 51 23.60 -11.42 -1.38
CA TYR A 51 24.63 -12.42 -1.17
C TYR A 51 25.29 -12.92 -2.48
N PRO A 52 26.60 -12.64 -2.67
CA PRO A 52 27.55 -12.14 -1.67
C PRO A 52 27.58 -10.61 -1.55
N GLY A 53 27.09 -9.87 -2.55
CA GLY A 53 27.49 -8.48 -2.82
C GLY A 53 26.90 -7.38 -1.94
N PHE A 54 25.89 -7.67 -1.11
CA PHE A 54 25.15 -6.68 -0.30
C PHE A 54 24.91 -5.37 -1.06
N GLN A 55 24.18 -5.46 -2.19
CA GLN A 55 23.95 -4.37 -3.13
C GLN A 55 23.03 -3.26 -2.58
N LEU A 56 23.38 -2.66 -1.44
CA LEU A 56 22.60 -1.62 -0.76
C LEU A 56 22.33 -0.41 -1.66
N LEU A 57 23.31 -0.05 -2.49
CA LEU A 57 23.13 1.05 -3.44
C LEU A 57 22.07 0.74 -4.50
N HIS A 58 22.07 -0.49 -5.02
CA HIS A 58 21.09 -0.92 -6.01
C HIS A 58 19.69 -0.92 -5.39
N ALA A 59 19.55 -1.46 -4.17
CA ALA A 59 18.30 -1.42 -3.41
C ALA A 59 17.81 0.02 -3.20
N THR A 60 18.71 0.92 -2.80
CA THR A 60 18.39 2.35 -2.60
C THR A 60 17.90 2.97 -3.90
N TYR A 61 18.59 2.72 -5.02
CA TYR A 61 18.18 3.18 -6.34
C TYR A 61 16.79 2.66 -6.74
N MET A 62 16.48 1.40 -6.45
CA MET A 62 15.19 0.80 -6.77
C MET A 62 14.04 1.42 -5.95
N VAL A 63 14.27 1.69 -4.66
CA VAL A 63 13.34 2.46 -3.82
C VAL A 63 13.12 3.86 -4.40
N GLU A 64 14.20 4.56 -4.76
CA GLU A 64 14.12 5.88 -5.40
C GLU A 64 13.32 5.83 -6.71
N ALA A 65 13.58 4.83 -7.56
CA ALA A 65 12.91 4.66 -8.84
C ALA A 65 11.41 4.40 -8.65
N PHE A 66 11.03 3.59 -7.65
CA PHE A 66 9.65 3.35 -7.29
C PHE A 66 8.95 4.64 -6.86
N LEU A 67 9.52 5.37 -5.89
CA LEU A 67 8.95 6.63 -5.40
C LEU A 67 8.87 7.69 -6.51
N HIS A 68 9.91 7.78 -7.35
CA HIS A 68 9.93 8.66 -8.51
C HIS A 68 8.82 8.34 -9.51
N SER A 69 8.48 7.06 -9.67
CA SER A 69 7.39 6.64 -10.55
C SER A 69 6.02 7.14 -10.08
N LEU A 70 5.79 7.20 -8.75
CA LEU A 70 4.59 7.78 -8.15
C LEU A 70 4.59 9.30 -8.34
N LEU A 71 5.71 9.96 -8.04
CA LEU A 71 5.88 11.41 -8.15
C LEU A 71 5.67 11.92 -9.58
N ARG A 72 6.20 11.21 -10.58
CA ARG A 72 6.05 11.58 -12.00
C ARG A 72 4.58 11.62 -12.44
N ARG A 73 3.72 10.86 -11.75
CA ARG A 73 2.28 10.80 -12.00
C ARG A 73 1.47 11.62 -10.99
N LYS A 74 2.16 12.52 -10.27
CA LYS A 74 1.60 13.48 -9.33
C LYS A 74 0.88 12.86 -8.13
N CYS A 75 1.19 11.60 -7.79
CA CYS A 75 0.67 11.01 -6.57
C CYS A 75 1.09 11.84 -5.35
N ASN A 76 0.12 12.13 -4.49
CA ASN A 76 0.32 12.77 -3.20
C ASN A 76 0.41 11.70 -2.12
N PHE A 77 1.58 11.51 -1.52
CA PHE A 77 1.75 10.46 -0.52
C PHE A 77 2.77 10.82 0.54
N HIS A 78 2.61 10.22 1.71
CA HIS A 78 3.66 10.14 2.73
C HIS A 78 4.08 8.68 2.89
N VAL A 79 5.32 8.45 3.32
CA VAL A 79 5.86 7.12 3.61
C VAL A 79 5.90 6.91 5.12
N ALA A 80 5.29 5.84 5.62
CA ALA A 80 5.30 5.48 7.03
C ALA A 80 6.09 4.19 7.25
N PHE A 81 7.02 4.18 8.21
CA PHE A 81 7.75 3.00 8.65
C PHE A 81 7.34 2.61 10.07
N PHE A 82 7.28 1.31 10.34
CA PHE A 82 6.87 0.78 11.64
C PHE A 82 7.97 -0.10 12.24
N SER A 83 8.53 0.30 13.38
CA SER A 83 9.62 -0.44 14.03
C SER A 83 9.25 -1.89 14.34
N ASN A 84 8.01 -2.13 14.80
CA ASN A 84 7.51 -3.48 15.12
C ASN A 84 7.35 -4.37 13.88
N ASN A 85 7.23 -3.78 12.70
CA ASN A 85 7.05 -4.49 11.43
C ASN A 85 8.35 -4.61 10.63
N ALA A 86 9.51 -4.25 11.20
CA ALA A 86 10.79 -4.28 10.48
C ALA A 86 11.18 -5.66 9.91
N HIS A 87 10.61 -6.75 10.44
CA HIS A 87 10.81 -8.10 9.92
C HIS A 87 10.00 -8.39 8.65
N LEU A 88 8.92 -7.64 8.39
CA LEU A 88 8.04 -7.82 7.22
C LEU A 88 8.70 -7.35 5.92
N CYS A 89 9.76 -6.55 5.97
CA CYS A 89 10.49 -6.16 4.77
C CYS A 89 11.37 -7.29 4.20
N ILE A 90 11.57 -8.39 4.94
CA ILE A 90 12.48 -9.48 4.55
C ILE A 90 11.76 -10.42 3.58
N PRO A 91 12.30 -10.67 2.37
CA PRO A 91 11.73 -11.63 1.43
C PRO A 91 11.59 -13.02 2.04
N GLN A 92 10.48 -13.70 1.76
CA GLN A 92 10.18 -15.01 2.34
C GLN A 92 11.17 -16.10 1.89
N SER A 93 11.77 -15.93 0.70
CA SER A 93 12.81 -16.81 0.15
C SER A 93 14.21 -16.53 0.72
N ALA A 94 14.39 -15.46 1.51
CA ALA A 94 15.70 -15.10 2.02
C ALA A 94 16.17 -16.08 3.10
N PRO A 95 17.43 -16.57 3.02
CA PRO A 95 18.03 -17.34 4.11
C PRO A 95 18.11 -16.53 5.41
N ASN A 96 17.90 -17.19 6.55
CA ASN A 96 18.00 -16.58 7.89
C ASN A 96 19.35 -15.87 8.12
N THR A 97 20.43 -16.36 7.51
CA THR A 97 21.79 -15.77 7.59
C THR A 97 21.88 -14.38 6.98
N LEU A 98 20.95 -14.01 6.08
CA LEU A 98 20.91 -12.70 5.43
C LEU A 98 19.94 -11.72 6.09
N HIS A 99 19.13 -12.14 7.07
CA HIS A 99 18.13 -11.26 7.70
C HIS A 99 18.72 -9.98 8.30
N SER A 100 19.91 -10.07 8.90
CA SER A 100 20.63 -8.91 9.43
C SER A 100 21.01 -7.91 8.33
N ARG A 101 21.35 -8.39 7.13
CA ARG A 101 21.65 -7.55 5.96
C ARG A 101 20.41 -6.80 5.50
N TYR A 102 19.25 -7.46 5.38
CA TYR A 102 17.99 -6.80 5.03
C TYR A 102 17.60 -5.73 6.04
N ARG A 103 17.76 -6.01 7.35
CA ARG A 103 17.49 -5.02 8.41
C ARG A 103 18.47 -3.84 8.37
N LEU A 104 19.75 -4.10 8.12
CA LEU A 104 20.74 -3.04 7.93
C LEU A 104 20.40 -2.17 6.71
N ALA A 105 20.01 -2.80 5.60
CA ALA A 105 19.59 -2.09 4.40
C ALA A 105 18.35 -1.23 4.64
N ARG A 106 17.35 -1.76 5.36
CA ARG A 106 16.17 -1.03 5.81
C ARG A 106 16.56 0.25 6.55
N GLU A 107 17.38 0.14 7.59
CA GLU A 107 17.78 1.31 8.40
C GLU A 107 18.55 2.35 7.58
N ALA A 108 19.49 1.89 6.73
CA ALA A 108 20.23 2.78 5.85
C ALA A 108 19.32 3.52 4.86
N ILE A 109 18.33 2.84 4.29
CA ILE A 109 17.35 3.44 3.37
C ILE A 109 16.41 4.40 4.10
N ILE A 110 15.91 4.06 5.29
CA ILE A 110 15.07 4.97 6.10
C ILE A 110 15.83 6.26 6.40
N GLN A 111 17.08 6.15 6.84
CA GLN A 111 17.93 7.32 7.11
C GLN A 111 18.14 8.17 5.86
N HIS A 112 18.41 7.53 4.71
CA HIS A 112 18.51 8.20 3.41
C HIS A 112 17.23 8.98 3.08
N LEU A 113 16.07 8.33 3.13
CA LEU A 113 14.79 8.96 2.79
C LEU A 113 14.47 10.11 3.74
N CYS A 114 14.68 9.95 5.05
CA CYS A 114 14.44 11.01 6.03
C CYS A 114 15.30 12.25 5.77
N HIS A 115 16.56 12.07 5.37
CA HIS A 115 17.46 13.19 5.16
C HIS A 115 17.25 13.90 3.81
N ASN A 116 16.90 13.14 2.77
CA ASN A 116 16.95 13.64 1.39
C ASN A 116 15.58 13.85 0.77
N LEU A 117 14.58 13.04 1.09
CA LEU A 117 13.30 13.09 0.39
C LEU A 117 12.59 14.43 0.58
N HIS A 118 12.53 14.93 1.82
CA HIS A 118 11.98 16.26 2.11
C HIS A 118 12.76 17.37 1.39
N ARG A 119 14.08 17.25 1.24
CA ARG A 119 14.90 18.30 0.61
C ARG A 119 14.62 18.42 -0.88
N VAL A 120 14.35 17.30 -1.54
CA VAL A 120 14.09 17.26 -2.98
C VAL A 120 12.60 17.44 -3.28
N VAL A 121 11.72 16.87 -2.45
CA VAL A 121 10.27 16.91 -2.57
C VAL A 121 9.64 17.22 -1.20
N PRO A 122 9.50 18.50 -0.82
CA PRO A 122 9.02 18.90 0.50
C PRO A 122 7.60 18.41 0.85
N SER A 123 6.79 18.11 -0.17
CA SER A 123 5.43 17.60 0.01
C SER A 123 5.36 16.14 0.46
N VAL A 124 6.45 15.36 0.32
CA VAL A 124 6.49 13.95 0.73
C VAL A 124 7.16 13.82 2.09
N GLY A 125 6.37 13.57 3.12
CA GLY A 125 6.83 13.25 4.46
C GLY A 125 7.26 11.79 4.60
N VAL A 126 8.39 11.57 5.27
CA VAL A 126 8.77 10.26 5.85
C VAL A 126 8.47 10.30 7.34
N ARG A 127 7.77 9.29 7.86
CA ARG A 127 7.34 9.21 9.26
C ARG A 127 7.68 7.85 9.85
N LEU A 128 8.16 7.86 11.08
CA LEU A 128 8.55 6.66 11.81
C LEU A 128 7.65 6.52 13.03
N PHE A 129 7.11 5.31 13.22
CA PHE A 129 6.25 4.97 14.35
C PHE A 129 6.68 3.63 14.93
N ASP A 130 6.32 3.37 16.19
CA ASP A 130 6.59 2.06 16.80
C ASP A 130 5.77 0.97 16.11
N GLY A 131 4.50 1.25 15.82
CA GLY A 131 3.61 0.34 15.11
C GLY A 131 2.35 1.04 14.63
N TYR A 132 1.62 0.38 13.73
CA TYR A 132 0.38 0.90 13.15
C TYR A 132 -0.78 1.01 14.17
N GLN A 133 -0.63 0.41 15.35
CA GLN A 133 -1.61 0.53 16.45
C GLN A 133 -1.23 1.63 17.47
N SER A 134 -0.07 2.27 17.31
CA SER A 134 0.44 3.26 18.25
C SER A 134 -0.41 4.53 18.27
N LEU A 135 -0.48 5.18 19.43
CA LEU A 135 -1.23 6.44 19.58
C LEU A 135 -0.68 7.53 18.65
N LYS A 136 0.64 7.68 18.57
CA LYS A 136 1.30 8.63 17.67
C LYS A 136 0.88 8.45 16.21
N PHE A 137 0.75 7.20 15.76
CA PHE A 137 0.31 6.94 14.40
C PHE A 137 -1.17 7.27 14.21
N LYS A 138 -2.03 6.92 15.18
CA LYS A 138 -3.46 7.29 15.16
C LYS A 138 -3.66 8.80 15.09
N ASP A 139 -2.95 9.56 15.93
CA ASP A 139 -2.99 11.04 15.93
C ASP A 139 -2.54 11.58 14.57
N TYR A 140 -1.48 11.00 14.02
CA TYR A 140 -1.01 11.34 12.70
C TYR A 140 -2.07 11.07 11.62
N LEU A 141 -2.77 9.93 11.65
CA LEU A 141 -3.83 9.62 10.69
C LEU A 141 -4.92 10.69 10.68
N VAL A 142 -5.40 11.09 11.86
CA VAL A 142 -6.40 12.16 12.02
C VAL A 142 -5.93 13.47 11.37
N SER A 143 -4.65 13.81 11.53
CA SER A 143 -4.08 15.04 10.98
C SER A 143 -3.67 14.98 9.50
N SER A 144 -3.42 13.78 8.96
CA SER A 144 -2.74 13.60 7.67
C SER A 144 -3.64 13.84 6.45
N GLY A 145 -4.95 13.67 6.62
CA GLY A 145 -5.90 13.65 5.51
C GLY A 145 -5.66 12.49 4.55
N ALA A 146 -5.22 11.33 5.06
CA ALA A 146 -5.06 10.14 4.24
C ALA A 146 -6.42 9.66 3.70
N TYR A 147 -6.46 9.30 2.43
CA TYR A 147 -7.63 8.76 1.73
C TYR A 147 -7.61 7.23 1.71
N PHE A 148 -6.45 6.63 1.51
CA PHE A 148 -6.23 5.18 1.55
C PHE A 148 -4.80 4.83 1.97
N PHE A 149 -4.56 3.54 2.20
CA PHE A 149 -3.21 3.01 2.45
C PHE A 149 -2.72 2.20 1.25
N MET A 150 -1.43 2.21 0.99
CA MET A 150 -0.80 1.34 0.01
C MET A 150 0.18 0.41 0.74
N CYS A 151 -0.05 -0.90 0.67
CA CYS A 151 0.79 -1.90 1.34
C CYS A 151 0.80 -3.25 0.61
N HIS A 152 1.70 -4.14 1.01
CA HIS A 152 1.80 -5.51 0.56
C HIS A 152 0.83 -6.39 1.36
N ASP A 153 0.35 -7.51 0.82
CA ASP A 153 -0.56 -8.44 1.54
C ASP A 153 0.12 -9.75 2.01
N GLY A 154 1.40 -9.88 1.67
CA GLY A 154 2.24 -11.04 1.97
C GLY A 154 2.12 -12.17 0.95
N ALA A 155 1.35 -12.01 -0.13
CA ALA A 155 1.37 -12.96 -1.23
C ALA A 155 2.69 -12.88 -2.00
N LEU A 156 3.25 -14.04 -2.35
CA LEU A 156 4.42 -14.11 -3.22
C LEU A 156 4.08 -13.51 -4.58
N SER A 157 4.91 -12.60 -5.08
CA SER A 157 4.75 -12.10 -6.44
C SER A 157 5.05 -13.22 -7.43
N VAL A 158 4.10 -13.51 -8.34
CA VAL A 158 4.23 -14.52 -9.42
C VAL A 158 5.51 -14.31 -10.25
N ARG A 159 6.06 -13.09 -10.27
CA ARG A 159 7.33 -12.76 -10.94
C ARG A 159 8.50 -13.65 -10.51
N ALA A 160 8.52 -14.11 -9.25
CA ALA A 160 9.58 -14.96 -8.71
C ALA A 160 9.45 -16.46 -9.07
N ASN A 161 8.27 -16.91 -9.54
CA ASN A 161 8.00 -18.33 -9.81
C ASN A 161 8.11 -18.73 -11.28
N LEU A 162 8.04 -17.77 -12.22
CA LEU A 162 8.15 -18.08 -13.65
C LEU A 162 9.59 -18.38 -14.08
N ASN A 163 10.60 -17.89 -13.35
CA ASN A 163 12.00 -18.01 -13.74
C ASN A 163 12.72 -19.24 -13.15
N HIS A 164 12.07 -20.02 -12.28
CA HIS A 164 12.62 -21.30 -11.79
C HIS A 164 12.16 -22.53 -12.59
N ALA A 165 11.31 -22.34 -13.60
CA ALA A 165 10.76 -23.41 -14.42
C ALA A 165 11.14 -23.31 -15.91
N GLU A 166 12.15 -22.51 -16.28
CA GLU A 166 12.73 -22.57 -17.63
C GLU A 166 13.89 -23.59 -17.65
N GLY A 167 13.49 -24.86 -17.63
CA GLY A 167 14.29 -26.00 -18.01
C GLY A 167 13.44 -26.92 -18.86
N ASP A 168 13.59 -26.78 -20.18
CA ASP A 168 13.20 -27.71 -21.26
C ASP A 168 11.70 -27.86 -21.66
N LEU A 169 11.43 -27.36 -22.89
CA LEU A 169 10.46 -27.82 -23.93
C LEU A 169 9.06 -27.15 -24.01
N PRO A 170 8.34 -27.28 -25.15
CA PRO A 170 8.56 -26.56 -26.39
C PRO A 170 7.32 -25.72 -26.82
N ASP A 171 7.56 -24.85 -27.79
CA ASP A 171 6.62 -23.98 -28.51
C ASP A 171 5.25 -24.62 -28.79
N SER A 172 4.19 -24.04 -28.21
CA SER A 172 2.83 -24.10 -28.77
C SER A 172 1.92 -23.02 -28.16
N ASN A 173 1.46 -22.13 -29.05
CA ASN A 173 0.30 -21.26 -28.88
C ASN A 173 -0.91 -22.02 -28.31
N GLU A 174 -1.42 -21.62 -27.14
CA GLU A 174 -2.86 -21.59 -26.85
C GLU A 174 -3.18 -20.47 -25.83
N LEU A 175 -4.02 -19.53 -26.25
CA LEU A 175 -4.73 -18.60 -25.39
C LEU A 175 -5.79 -19.38 -24.60
N SER A 176 -5.75 -19.36 -23.27
CA SER A 176 -6.92 -19.71 -22.46
C SER A 176 -7.02 -18.86 -21.20
N ASP A 177 -8.19 -18.23 -21.12
CA ASP A 177 -8.76 -17.49 -20.00
C ASP A 177 -8.94 -18.40 -18.78
N GLY A 178 -8.66 -17.87 -17.58
CA GLY A 178 -8.88 -18.56 -16.30
C GLY A 178 -7.70 -18.44 -15.33
N GLN A 179 -7.66 -17.35 -14.57
CA GLN A 179 -6.86 -17.27 -13.34
C GLN A 179 -7.48 -18.18 -12.29
N HIS A 180 -7.11 -19.47 -12.35
CA HIS A 180 -7.31 -20.39 -11.25
C HIS A 180 -6.07 -20.31 -10.37
N ASP A 181 -6.19 -19.59 -9.25
CA ASP A 181 -5.18 -19.59 -8.20
C ASP A 181 -4.80 -21.04 -7.85
N ARG A 182 -3.50 -21.31 -7.88
CA ARG A 182 -2.93 -22.61 -7.52
C ARG A 182 -2.82 -22.65 -5.99
N TRP A 183 -3.92 -22.98 -5.32
CA TRP A 183 -3.96 -23.14 -3.87
C TRP A 183 -3.22 -24.44 -3.48
N GLY A 184 -1.95 -24.31 -3.09
CA GLY A 184 -1.31 -25.31 -2.24
C GLY A 184 -2.02 -25.36 -0.89
N ASP A 185 -2.11 -26.55 -0.29
CA ASP A 185 -2.66 -26.75 1.05
C ASP A 185 -2.04 -25.75 2.04
N GLU A 186 -2.86 -24.87 2.63
CA GLU A 186 -2.42 -23.83 3.58
C GLU A 186 -1.67 -24.44 4.77
N ASN A 187 -1.90 -25.72 5.09
CA ASN A 187 -1.17 -26.45 6.13
C ASN A 187 0.26 -26.86 5.74
N SER A 188 0.63 -26.75 4.46
CA SER A 188 1.96 -27.09 3.95
C SER A 188 2.90 -25.88 3.78
N MET A 189 2.40 -24.67 4.10
CA MET A 189 3.12 -23.42 3.91
C MET A 189 4.27 -23.25 4.91
N PRO A 190 5.47 -22.80 4.48
CA PRO A 190 6.55 -22.47 5.39
C PRO A 190 6.11 -21.43 6.43
N VAL A 191 6.53 -21.63 7.69
CA VAL A 191 6.15 -20.76 8.82
C VAL A 191 6.49 -19.29 8.57
N SER A 192 7.59 -19.00 7.88
CA SER A 192 8.02 -17.64 7.52
C SER A 192 7.06 -16.94 6.54
N GLU A 193 6.57 -17.66 5.54
CA GLU A 193 5.58 -17.16 4.58
C GLU A 193 4.25 -16.87 5.28
N LEU A 194 3.80 -17.81 6.14
CA LEU A 194 2.59 -17.63 6.93
C LEU A 194 2.70 -16.40 7.85
N GLN A 195 3.84 -16.21 8.53
CA GLN A 195 4.07 -15.05 9.39
C GLN A 195 4.03 -13.72 8.62
N SER A 196 4.65 -13.66 7.44
CA SER A 196 4.62 -12.47 6.59
C SER A 196 3.18 -12.15 6.13
N LYS A 197 2.45 -13.14 5.62
CA LYS A 197 1.03 -13.02 5.26
C LYS A 197 0.18 -12.53 6.43
N LEU A 198 0.33 -13.15 7.60
CA LEU A 198 -0.43 -12.75 8.78
C LEU A 198 -0.08 -11.33 9.24
N GLY A 199 1.19 -10.95 9.21
CA GLY A 199 1.63 -9.60 9.59
C GLY A 199 0.97 -8.52 8.74
N PHE A 200 1.06 -8.67 7.41
CA PHE A 200 0.43 -7.73 6.48
C PHE A 200 -1.10 -7.77 6.57
N ARG A 201 -1.72 -8.95 6.58
CA ARG A 201 -3.19 -9.07 6.64
C ARG A 201 -3.78 -8.57 7.97
N CYS A 202 -3.05 -8.69 9.09
CA CYS A 202 -3.42 -8.03 10.35
C CYS A 202 -3.43 -6.51 10.22
N MET A 203 -2.42 -5.96 9.54
CA MET A 203 -2.32 -4.52 9.32
C MET A 203 -3.44 -4.02 8.38
N ILE A 204 -3.73 -4.75 7.30
CA ILE A 204 -4.85 -4.47 6.38
C ILE A 204 -6.18 -4.52 7.14
N HIS A 205 -6.40 -5.54 7.97
CA HIS A 205 -7.58 -5.64 8.83
C HIS A 205 -7.74 -4.43 9.73
N TRP A 206 -6.64 -3.98 10.34
CA TRP A 206 -6.66 -2.80 11.17
C TRP A 206 -7.02 -1.53 10.39
N PHE A 207 -6.45 -1.32 9.20
CA PHE A 207 -6.78 -0.16 8.35
C PHE A 207 -8.26 -0.14 7.94
N ILE A 208 -8.80 -1.27 7.53
CA ILE A 208 -10.22 -1.40 7.17
C ILE A 208 -11.12 -1.16 8.40
N CYS A 209 -10.72 -1.64 9.59
CA CYS A 209 -11.44 -1.33 10.83
C CYS A 209 -11.47 0.17 11.14
N GLN A 210 -10.53 0.95 10.62
CA GLN A 210 -10.47 2.41 10.71
C GLN A 210 -11.12 3.11 9.49
N SER A 211 -11.88 2.39 8.66
CA SER A 211 -12.57 2.89 7.47
C SER A 211 -11.65 3.34 6.32
N TYR A 212 -10.45 2.79 6.23
CA TYR A 212 -9.57 3.04 5.09
C TYR A 212 -9.56 1.87 4.11
N ASN A 213 -9.62 2.21 2.83
CA ASN A 213 -9.36 1.27 1.75
C ASN A 213 -7.85 1.00 1.63
N VAL A 214 -7.50 -0.13 1.02
CA VAL A 214 -6.09 -0.53 0.87
C VAL A 214 -5.77 -0.84 -0.59
N ALA A 215 -4.78 -0.16 -1.15
CA ALA A 215 -4.14 -0.49 -2.42
C ALA A 215 -3.00 -1.49 -2.22
N LEU A 216 -2.89 -2.48 -3.10
CA LEU A 216 -1.87 -3.51 -3.04
C LEU A 216 -0.61 -3.13 -3.83
N VAL A 217 0.54 -3.09 -3.16
CA VAL A 217 1.85 -2.78 -3.78
C VAL A 217 2.30 -3.88 -4.73
N ASN A 218 2.07 -5.14 -4.39
CA ASN A 218 2.48 -6.30 -5.19
C ASN A 218 1.71 -6.46 -6.51
N THR A 219 0.65 -5.70 -6.73
CA THR A 219 -0.11 -5.66 -8.00
C THR A 219 0.03 -4.33 -8.73
N LEU A 220 0.92 -3.45 -8.24
CA LEU A 220 1.08 -2.12 -8.78
C LEU A 220 1.79 -2.17 -10.14
N GLU A 221 1.10 -1.66 -11.17
CA GLU A 221 1.62 -1.53 -12.52
C GLU A 221 1.61 -0.07 -12.97
N CYS A 222 2.79 0.40 -13.35
CA CYS A 222 3.01 1.77 -13.81
C CYS A 222 3.07 1.79 -15.36
N ARG A 223 2.00 2.22 -16.04
CA ARG A 223 1.94 2.32 -17.50
C ARG A 223 1.69 3.76 -17.93
N ASP A 224 2.65 4.38 -18.63
CA ASP A 224 2.58 5.78 -19.05
C ASP A 224 2.20 6.73 -17.91
N THR A 225 1.03 7.36 -18.00
CA THR A 225 0.45 8.28 -17.00
C THR A 225 -0.38 7.58 -15.93
N LYS A 226 -0.65 6.28 -16.06
CA LYS A 226 -1.54 5.50 -15.19
C LYS A 226 -0.76 4.71 -14.14
N ILE A 227 -1.41 4.50 -12.99
CA ILE A 227 -0.96 3.54 -11.98
C ILE A 227 -2.11 2.60 -11.69
N MET A 228 -2.03 1.38 -12.23
CA MET A 228 -3.03 0.37 -11.95
C MET A 228 -2.66 -0.35 -10.65
N ALA A 229 -3.60 -0.47 -9.72
CA ALA A 229 -3.43 -1.27 -8.52
C ALA A 229 -4.76 -1.91 -8.12
N ILE A 230 -4.69 -3.04 -7.42
CA ILE A 230 -5.86 -3.63 -6.78
C ILE A 230 -6.18 -2.82 -5.51
N ILE A 231 -7.42 -2.37 -5.38
CA ILE A 231 -7.98 -1.80 -4.15
C ILE A 231 -8.82 -2.86 -3.46
N LEU A 232 -8.56 -3.03 -2.17
CA LEU A 232 -9.35 -3.81 -1.23
C LEU A 232 -10.31 -2.89 -0.48
N GLU A 233 -11.58 -3.26 -0.47
CA GLU A 233 -12.65 -2.50 0.17
C GLU A 233 -13.50 -3.42 1.07
N ASP A 234 -13.85 -2.91 2.25
CA ASP A 234 -14.83 -3.50 3.17
C ASP A 234 -15.36 -2.41 4.11
N SER A 235 -16.56 -2.63 4.65
CA SER A 235 -17.10 -1.85 5.74
C SER A 235 -16.33 -2.09 7.04
N ALA A 236 -16.00 -0.99 7.74
CA ALA A 236 -15.39 -1.05 9.06
C ALA A 236 -16.22 -1.88 10.06
N GLN A 237 -17.55 -1.81 9.96
CA GLN A 237 -18.46 -2.57 10.82
C GLN A 237 -18.32 -4.08 10.64
N ARG A 238 -18.19 -4.57 9.39
CA ARG A 238 -17.99 -6.01 9.13
C ARG A 238 -16.62 -6.47 9.63
N ALA A 239 -15.57 -5.69 9.36
CA ALA A 239 -14.22 -6.01 9.80
C ALA A 239 -14.08 -6.04 11.34
N GLN A 240 -14.71 -5.10 12.06
CA GLN A 240 -14.70 -5.06 13.53
C GLN A 240 -15.45 -6.23 14.18
N LYS A 241 -16.50 -6.74 13.51
CA LYS A 241 -17.26 -7.91 14.00
C LYS A 241 -16.45 -9.21 13.97
N LEU A 242 -15.39 -9.28 13.16
CA LEU A 242 -14.58 -10.49 12.96
C LEU A 242 -14.06 -11.11 14.26
N PHE A 243 -13.68 -10.27 15.24
CA PHE A 243 -13.14 -10.71 16.52
C PHE A 243 -14.01 -10.34 17.73
N SER A 244 -15.18 -9.72 17.50
CA SER A 244 -16.09 -9.31 18.57
C SER A 244 -17.03 -10.44 19.04
N THR A 245 -17.19 -11.51 18.26
CA THR A 245 -18.13 -12.62 18.52
C THR A 245 -17.61 -13.72 19.47
N LYS A 246 -16.68 -13.41 20.38
CA LYS A 246 -16.29 -14.34 21.46
C LYS A 246 -16.84 -13.87 22.82
N SER A 247 -18.11 -14.12 23.04
CA SER A 247 -18.66 -14.41 24.37
C SER A 247 -19.56 -15.64 24.22
N PRO A 248 -19.27 -16.77 24.87
CA PRO A 248 -20.23 -17.87 24.96
C PRO A 248 -21.35 -17.47 25.92
N ASP A 249 -22.57 -17.76 25.49
CA ASP A 249 -23.82 -17.53 26.18
C ASP A 249 -23.85 -18.17 27.57
N PHE A 250 -24.34 -17.43 28.57
CA PHE A 250 -25.01 -18.03 29.71
C PHE A 250 -26.52 -18.00 29.43
N GLU A 251 -27.10 -19.19 29.44
CA GLU A 251 -28.53 -19.47 29.35
C GLU A 251 -29.33 -18.80 30.49
N ASN A 252 -30.47 -18.19 30.17
CA ASN A 252 -31.81 -18.75 30.40
C ASN A 252 -32.89 -17.65 30.34
N ILE A 253 -33.81 -17.69 29.36
CA ILE A 253 -35.20 -18.22 29.37
C ILE A 253 -36.20 -17.32 30.14
N GLU A 254 -37.34 -17.09 29.46
CA GLU A 254 -38.69 -16.70 29.94
C GLU A 254 -39.07 -15.22 29.82
N ASP A 255 -40.24 -14.82 29.31
CA ASP A 255 -41.25 -15.45 28.47
C ASP A 255 -42.26 -14.34 28.05
N SER A 256 -42.93 -14.56 26.91
CA SER A 256 -44.32 -14.18 26.61
C SER A 256 -44.80 -12.72 26.36
N GLN A 257 -45.14 -12.49 25.07
CA GLN A 257 -46.48 -12.19 24.51
C GLN A 257 -47.11 -10.76 24.51
N SER A 258 -47.35 -10.29 23.27
CA SER A 258 -48.56 -9.60 22.75
C SER A 258 -48.73 -8.09 23.08
N LEU A 259 -49.22 -7.14 22.25
CA LEU A 259 -50.30 -7.08 21.25
C LEU A 259 -50.12 -5.87 20.27
N LYS A 260 -50.51 -6.08 19.00
CA LYS A 260 -51.34 -5.25 18.08
C LYS A 260 -51.03 -3.74 17.78
N GLU A 261 -50.76 -3.50 16.49
CA GLU A 261 -51.09 -2.31 15.66
C GLU A 261 -52.59 -1.94 15.67
N PRO A 262 -53.09 -0.75 15.21
CA PRO A 262 -52.73 -0.13 13.91
C PRO A 262 -52.84 1.42 13.69
N LYS A 263 -52.19 1.86 12.59
CA LYS A 263 -52.55 2.83 11.50
C LYS A 263 -53.17 4.23 11.75
N GLU A 264 -52.62 5.22 11.01
CA GLU A 264 -53.26 6.22 10.09
C GLU A 264 -52.17 7.24 9.70
N GLU A 265 -51.67 7.45 8.47
CA GLU A 265 -52.23 7.77 7.13
C GLU A 265 -53.04 9.08 7.05
N HIS A 266 -52.40 10.20 6.63
CA HIS A 266 -52.86 11.02 5.49
C HIS A 266 -51.97 12.25 5.21
N THR A 267 -51.49 12.34 3.96
CA THR A 267 -51.27 13.58 3.20
C THR A 267 -52.31 13.57 2.07
N PRO A 268 -52.77 14.71 1.49
CA PRO A 268 -52.19 15.11 0.19
C PRO A 268 -52.31 16.60 -0.24
N ARG A 269 -51.68 16.86 -1.41
CA ARG A 269 -51.82 17.94 -2.42
C ARG A 269 -51.01 19.24 -2.20
N GLN A 270 -49.98 19.53 -3.00
CA GLN A 270 -49.91 19.92 -4.44
C GLN A 270 -50.44 21.32 -4.73
N GLU A 271 -49.54 22.22 -5.16
CA GLU A 271 -49.74 23.06 -6.34
C GLU A 271 -48.39 23.55 -6.92
N THR A 272 -48.36 23.62 -8.24
CA THR A 272 -47.27 23.88 -9.19
C THR A 272 -47.30 25.32 -9.69
N VAL A 273 -46.14 25.96 -9.95
CA VAL A 273 -45.97 26.91 -11.07
C VAL A 273 -44.52 26.90 -11.61
N SER A 274 -44.44 26.83 -12.94
CA SER A 274 -43.38 27.13 -13.95
C SER A 274 -42.68 28.50 -13.73
N GLU A 275 -41.59 28.96 -14.39
CA GLU A 275 -41.07 28.96 -15.77
C GLU A 275 -39.66 29.65 -15.71
N ALA A 276 -38.58 29.14 -16.33
CA ALA A 276 -38.01 29.49 -17.65
C ALA A 276 -36.96 30.64 -17.77
N LEU A 277 -35.82 30.27 -18.40
CA LEU A 277 -34.90 30.98 -19.32
C LEU A 277 -33.94 32.12 -18.88
N SER A 278 -32.62 31.83 -18.99
CA SER A 278 -31.61 32.43 -19.92
C SER A 278 -30.20 32.07 -19.39
N GLY A 279 -29.15 31.72 -20.13
CA GLY A 279 -28.75 31.97 -21.51
C GLY A 279 -27.63 33.01 -21.55
N SER A 280 -26.35 32.61 -21.53
CA SER A 280 -25.22 33.36 -22.15
C SER A 280 -23.87 32.60 -22.14
N LYS A 281 -23.19 32.65 -23.29
CA LYS A 281 -21.85 32.14 -23.65
C LYS A 281 -20.76 33.18 -23.40
N THR A 282 -19.55 32.78 -23.00
CA THR A 282 -18.24 33.35 -23.44
C THR A 282 -17.11 32.37 -23.04
N GLN A 283 -16.52 31.56 -23.94
CA GLN A 283 -15.30 31.75 -24.75
C GLN A 283 -14.01 32.07 -23.93
N LEU A 284 -13.11 31.11 -23.67
CA LEU A 284 -11.93 30.65 -24.45
C LEU A 284 -10.75 31.65 -24.48
N ALA A 285 -9.72 31.40 -23.64
CA ALA A 285 -8.28 31.64 -23.90
C ALA A 285 -7.44 31.54 -22.60
N ALA A 286 -6.91 30.35 -22.25
CA ALA A 286 -5.81 30.21 -21.26
C ALA A 286 -5.22 28.79 -21.22
N THR A 287 -4.72 28.24 -22.34
CA THR A 287 -4.17 26.86 -22.36
C THR A 287 -2.83 26.75 -23.08
N GLU A 288 -1.92 27.72 -22.93
CA GLU A 288 -0.53 27.57 -23.42
C GLU A 288 0.56 28.00 -22.43
N GLY A 289 0.19 28.58 -21.27
CA GLY A 289 1.16 28.99 -20.23
C GLY A 289 1.46 27.95 -19.15
N HIS A 290 0.61 26.93 -18.99
CA HIS A 290 0.68 25.99 -17.87
C HIS A 290 1.62 24.80 -18.15
N THR A 291 1.70 24.33 -19.39
CA THR A 291 2.50 23.16 -19.77
C THR A 291 4.02 23.43 -19.71
N ARG A 292 4.45 24.67 -19.95
CA ARG A 292 5.88 25.05 -20.01
C ARG A 292 6.50 25.26 -18.63
N LYS A 293 5.75 25.81 -17.67
CA LYS A 293 6.17 25.89 -16.25
C LYS A 293 6.25 24.49 -15.63
N ASN A 294 5.29 23.63 -15.94
CA ASN A 294 5.23 22.26 -15.41
C ASN A 294 6.41 21.38 -15.88
N SER A 295 6.90 21.59 -17.11
CA SER A 295 8.07 20.85 -17.61
C SER A 295 9.39 21.32 -16.98
N GLN A 296 9.51 22.62 -16.69
CA GLN A 296 10.69 23.18 -16.01
C GLN A 296 10.78 22.74 -14.55
N GLU A 297 9.66 22.67 -13.84
CA GLU A 297 9.63 22.23 -12.43
C GLU A 297 10.03 20.76 -12.27
N VAL A 298 9.52 19.88 -13.16
CA VAL A 298 9.93 18.47 -13.21
C VAL A 298 11.41 18.34 -13.60
N HIS A 299 11.92 19.18 -14.49
CA HIS A 299 13.34 19.17 -14.86
C HIS A 299 14.26 19.62 -13.70
N LEU A 300 13.85 20.64 -12.94
CA LEU A 300 14.57 21.11 -11.75
C LEU A 300 14.54 20.08 -10.61
N GLN A 301 13.42 19.40 -10.40
CA GLN A 301 13.32 18.28 -9.46
C GLN A 301 14.24 17.13 -9.88
N ASN A 302 14.33 16.80 -11.17
CA ASN A 302 15.27 15.79 -11.68
C ASN A 302 16.75 16.17 -11.48
N LEU A 303 17.09 17.44 -11.66
CA LEU A 303 18.45 17.95 -11.43
C LEU A 303 18.81 17.98 -9.94
N ALA A 304 17.86 18.36 -9.07
CA ALA A 304 18.01 18.30 -7.62
C ALA A 304 18.16 16.86 -7.11
N TRP A 305 17.40 15.92 -7.69
CA TRP A 305 17.51 14.49 -7.41
C TRP A 305 18.91 13.98 -7.78
N ASN A 306 19.40 14.30 -9.00
CA ASN A 306 20.71 13.86 -9.47
C ASN A 306 21.91 14.52 -8.77
N SER A 307 21.80 15.76 -8.31
CA SER A 307 22.84 16.41 -7.49
C SER A 307 22.88 15.85 -6.07
N SER A 308 21.72 15.56 -5.47
CA SER A 308 21.64 14.96 -4.14
C SER A 308 22.29 13.58 -4.11
N ARG A 309 22.18 12.79 -5.20
CA ARG A 309 22.86 11.50 -5.37
C ARG A 309 24.37 11.57 -5.09
N LYS A 310 25.10 12.56 -5.63
CA LYS A 310 26.56 12.66 -5.45
C LYS A 310 27.00 12.90 -4.01
N LEU A 311 26.25 13.72 -3.26
CA LEU A 311 26.53 13.99 -1.84
C LEU A 311 26.14 12.81 -0.92
N LEU A 312 25.15 12.03 -1.38
CA LEU A 312 24.64 10.83 -0.73
C LEU A 312 25.64 9.68 -0.68
N TYR A 313 26.41 9.49 -1.76
CA TYR A 313 27.43 8.43 -1.83
C TYR A 313 28.47 8.55 -0.72
N LEU A 314 28.96 9.76 -0.44
CA LEU A 314 29.92 9.96 0.66
C LEU A 314 29.26 9.81 2.03
N THR A 315 28.05 10.35 2.21
CA THR A 315 27.43 10.42 3.54
C THR A 315 26.92 9.05 4.02
N LEU A 316 26.35 8.24 3.13
CA LEU A 316 25.84 6.91 3.46
C LEU A 316 26.98 5.93 3.76
N ILE A 317 28.05 5.94 2.96
CA ILE A 317 29.24 5.10 3.18
C ILE A 317 29.93 5.51 4.49
N CYS A 318 30.16 6.80 4.73
CA CYS A 318 30.82 7.25 5.95
C CYS A 318 30.01 6.94 7.21
N ARG A 319 28.67 7.11 7.19
CA ARG A 319 27.86 6.84 8.38
C ARG A 319 27.69 5.36 8.65
N VAL A 320 27.40 4.53 7.65
CA VAL A 320 27.30 3.07 7.85
C VAL A 320 28.64 2.50 8.34
N ALA A 321 29.77 3.01 7.83
CA ALA A 321 31.09 2.62 8.33
C ALA A 321 31.33 3.04 9.79
N ILE A 322 30.89 4.23 10.20
CA ILE A 322 31.05 4.73 11.58
C ILE A 322 30.16 3.95 12.56
N THR A 323 28.91 3.64 12.20
CA THR A 323 27.99 2.90 13.10
C THR A 323 28.31 1.41 13.20
N LEU A 324 29.05 0.83 12.25
CA LEU A 324 29.51 -0.57 12.31
C LEU A 324 30.86 -0.73 13.03
N TRP A 325 31.52 0.36 13.40
CA TRP A 325 32.83 0.37 14.07
C TRP A 325 32.74 0.77 15.56
N GLN A 326 31.53 0.94 16.10
CA GLN A 326 31.22 1.18 17.51
C GLN A 326 30.39 0.02 18.06
#